data_AF-A0A8T5EKS6-F1
#
_entry.id   AF-A0A8T5EKS6-F1
#
_cell.length_a   1.000
_cell.length_b   1.000
_cell.length_c   1.000
_cell.angle_alpha   90.00
_cell.angle_beta   90.00
_cell.angle_gamma   90.00
#
_symmetry.space_group_name_H-M   'P 1'
#
loop_
_entity.id
_entity.type
_entity.pdbx_description
1 polymer ?
#
loop_
_entity_poly.entity_id
_entity_poly.type
_entity_poly.pdbx_seq_one_letter_code
_entity_poly.pdbx_strand_id
1 'polypeptide(L)'
;MASLLALAIFASTLTAVADWAGWHFVWRHENSSEEKSPSKRTITSIFLSYFLPFFPALAILLGPAKLELYNDGFALLASNILFVMMGIITGGVAASAWSVRRRHHEEEDSRKLIDQQDVLPNHAMEHLLWTTIMLIICSIFWFYLFLR
;
A
#
# COMPACT_ATOMS: atom_id res chain seq x y z
N MET A 1 -10.97 -10.93 20.85
CA MET A 1 -10.72 -11.02 19.38
C MET A 1 -11.65 -10.17 18.52
N ALA A 2 -12.93 -9.97 18.85
CA ALA A 2 -13.84 -9.18 17.99
C ALA A 2 -13.36 -7.74 17.70
N SER A 3 -12.78 -7.05 18.70
CA SER A 3 -12.17 -5.73 18.51
C SER A 3 -10.95 -5.75 17.58
N LEU A 4 -10.09 -6.77 17.72
CA LEU A 4 -8.93 -6.97 16.86
C LEU A 4 -9.36 -7.26 15.41
N LEU A 5 -10.40 -8.06 15.21
CA LEU A 5 -10.98 -8.32 13.89
C LEU A 5 -11.49 -7.03 13.25
N ALA A 6 -12.25 -6.20 13.98
CA ALA A 6 -12.75 -4.93 13.47
C ALA A 6 -11.61 -3.98 13.06
N LEU A 7 -10.54 -3.92 13.87
CA LEU A 7 -9.38 -3.10 13.55
C LEU A 7 -8.55 -3.65 12.39
N ALA A 8 -8.42 -4.97 12.28
CA ALA A 8 -7.78 -5.61 11.14
C ALA A 8 -8.55 -5.29 9.85
N ILE A 9 -9.88 -5.43 9.84
CA ILE A 9 -10.73 -5.05 8.69
C ILE A 9 -10.56 -3.57 8.35
N PHE A 10 -10.52 -2.70 9.35
CA PHE A 10 -10.30 -1.27 9.15
C PHE A 10 -8.92 -1.00 8.53
N ALA A 11 -7.85 -1.60 9.06
CA ALA A 11 -6.49 -1.51 8.53
C ALA A 11 -6.39 -2.03 7.08
N SER A 12 -7.03 -3.17 6.79
CA SER A 12 -7.12 -3.76 5.45
C SER A 12 -7.79 -2.80 4.48
N THR A 13 -8.93 -2.23 4.86
CA THR A 13 -9.70 -1.30 4.04
C THR A 13 -8.91 -0.02 3.78
N LEU A 14 -8.30 0.54 4.82
CA LEU A 14 -7.45 1.73 4.71
C LEU A 14 -6.28 1.50 3.76
N THR A 15 -5.62 0.34 3.87
CA THR A 15 -4.50 -0.04 2.99
C THR A 15 -4.95 -0.19 1.55
N ALA A 16 -6.08 -0.86 1.30
CA ALA A 16 -6.63 -1.03 -0.04
C ALA A 16 -7.02 0.32 -0.68
N VAL A 17 -7.59 1.24 0.09
CA VAL A 17 -7.93 2.59 -0.38
C VAL A 17 -6.67 3.41 -0.67
N ALA A 18 -5.66 3.37 0.22
CA ALA A 18 -4.40 4.07 0.02
C ALA A 18 -3.65 3.57 -1.23
N ASP A 19 -3.63 2.26 -1.45
CA ASP A 19 -3.02 1.67 -2.64
C ASP A 19 -3.83 1.95 -3.92
N TRP A 20 -5.17 1.88 -3.85
CA TRP A 20 -6.04 2.30 -4.96
C TRP A 20 -5.75 3.74 -5.35
N ALA A 21 -5.68 4.65 -4.37
CA ALA A 21 -5.38 6.06 -4.57
C ALA A 21 -3.99 6.27 -5.19
N GLY A 22 -2.97 5.63 -4.64
CA GLY A 22 -1.60 5.67 -5.19
C GLY A 22 -1.58 5.26 -6.66
N TRP A 23 -2.22 4.15 -7.00
CA TRP A 23 -2.29 3.74 -8.40
C TRP A 23 -3.14 4.68 -9.26
N HIS A 24 -4.31 5.08 -8.77
CA HIS A 24 -5.28 5.83 -9.55
C HIS A 24 -4.82 7.26 -9.87
N PHE A 25 -4.11 7.90 -8.94
CA PHE A 25 -3.69 9.28 -9.11
C PHE A 25 -2.24 9.41 -9.55
N VAL A 26 -1.41 8.39 -9.32
CA VAL A 26 0.03 8.44 -9.60
C VAL A 26 0.40 7.41 -10.65
N TRP A 27 0.45 6.13 -10.27
CA TRP A 27 1.16 5.11 -11.06
C TRP A 27 0.48 4.73 -12.37
N ARG A 28 -0.82 4.94 -12.53
CA ARG A 28 -1.48 4.72 -13.83
C ARG A 28 -1.01 5.71 -14.91
N HIS A 29 -0.45 6.86 -14.51
CA HIS A 29 0.04 7.91 -15.38
C HIS A 29 1.54 7.78 -15.67
N GLU A 30 2.18 6.75 -15.12
CA GLU A 30 3.55 6.40 -15.45
C GLU A 30 3.64 6.03 -16.93
N ASN A 31 4.46 6.74 -17.70
CA ASN A 31 4.64 6.59 -19.16
C ASN A 31 3.41 6.92 -20.03
N SER A 32 2.40 7.63 -19.51
CA SER A 32 1.30 8.14 -20.34
C SER A 32 1.70 9.45 -21.01
N SER A 33 1.85 9.44 -22.34
CA SER A 33 1.87 10.64 -23.19
C SER A 33 0.45 10.98 -23.66
N GLU A 34 0.22 12.17 -24.26
CA GLU A 34 -1.09 12.55 -24.83
C GLU A 34 -1.64 11.53 -25.84
N GLU A 35 -0.77 10.67 -26.43
CA GLU A 35 -1.14 9.59 -27.36
C GLU A 35 -1.25 8.20 -26.71
N LYS A 36 -0.75 7.99 -25.48
CA LYS A 36 -0.76 6.69 -24.80
C LYS A 36 -1.80 6.67 -23.68
N SER A 37 -2.77 5.77 -23.81
CA SER A 37 -3.75 5.50 -22.76
C SER A 37 -3.07 5.12 -21.43
N PRO A 38 -3.66 5.46 -20.26
CA PRO A 38 -3.11 5.13 -18.94
C PRO A 38 -2.81 3.64 -18.80
N SER A 39 -1.75 3.33 -18.05
CA SER A 39 -1.35 1.95 -17.76
C SER A 39 -2.48 1.19 -17.03
N LYS A 40 -2.71 -0.06 -17.43
CA LYS A 40 -3.67 -0.96 -16.76
C LYS A 40 -2.96 -1.73 -15.65
N ARG A 41 -3.66 -2.00 -14.54
CA ARG A 41 -3.11 -2.87 -13.49
C ARG A 41 -2.90 -4.29 -14.01
N THR A 42 -1.75 -4.85 -13.68
CA THR A 42 -1.50 -6.29 -13.79
C THR A 42 -2.30 -7.06 -12.73
N ILE A 43 -2.68 -8.29 -13.03
CA ILE A 43 -3.43 -9.18 -12.10
C ILE A 43 -2.69 -9.33 -10.75
N THR A 44 -1.36 -9.44 -10.77
CA THR A 44 -0.52 -9.49 -9.57
C THR A 44 -0.64 -8.23 -8.72
N SER A 45 -0.67 -7.06 -9.33
CA SER A 45 -0.90 -5.78 -8.62
C SER A 45 -2.30 -5.75 -8.02
N ILE A 46 -3.33 -6.21 -8.72
CA ILE A 46 -4.69 -6.28 -8.16
C ILE A 46 -4.71 -7.20 -6.93
N PHE A 47 -4.06 -8.37 -7.01
CA PHE A 47 -3.98 -9.29 -5.90
C PHE A 47 -3.30 -8.67 -4.66
N LEU A 48 -2.11 -8.09 -4.85
CA LEU A 48 -1.33 -7.49 -3.76
C LEU A 48 -2.05 -6.30 -3.10
N SER A 49 -2.88 -5.59 -3.85
CA SER A 49 -3.54 -4.38 -3.36
C SER A 49 -4.90 -4.62 -2.71
N TYR A 50 -5.66 -5.61 -3.17
CA TYR A 50 -7.04 -5.82 -2.73
C TYR A 50 -7.26 -7.12 -1.95
N PHE A 51 -6.38 -8.11 -2.10
CA PHE A 51 -6.52 -9.39 -1.39
C PHE A 51 -5.51 -9.52 -0.25
N LEU A 52 -4.24 -9.22 -0.52
CA LEU A 52 -3.18 -9.33 0.49
C LEU A 52 -3.49 -8.57 1.79
N PRO A 53 -3.99 -7.31 1.77
CA PRO A 53 -4.24 -6.57 3.00
C PRO A 53 -5.31 -7.19 3.89
N PHE A 54 -6.17 -8.07 3.35
CA PHE A 54 -7.26 -8.72 4.08
C PHE A 54 -6.86 -10.07 4.71
N PHE A 55 -5.69 -10.62 4.39
CA PHE A 55 -5.24 -11.87 5.04
C PHE A 55 -5.16 -11.79 6.57
N PRO A 56 -4.68 -10.70 7.20
CA PRO A 56 -4.72 -10.60 8.65
C PRO A 56 -6.14 -10.70 9.22
N ALA A 57 -7.13 -10.06 8.57
CA ALA A 57 -8.53 -10.15 8.99
C ALA A 57 -9.09 -11.57 8.79
N LEU A 58 -8.74 -12.24 7.68
CA LEU A 58 -9.11 -13.64 7.44
C LEU A 58 -8.49 -14.58 8.49
N ALA A 59 -7.24 -14.37 8.88
CA ALA A 59 -6.58 -15.15 9.91
C ALA A 59 -7.23 -15.02 11.29
N ILE A 60 -7.91 -13.91 11.58
CA ILE A 60 -8.66 -13.76 12.83
C ILE A 60 -10.07 -14.35 12.68
N LEU A 61 -10.69 -14.17 11.51
CA LEU A 61 -12.04 -14.65 11.22
C LEU A 61 -12.12 -16.19 11.20
N LEU A 62 -11.14 -16.85 10.59
CA LEU A 62 -11.07 -18.30 10.49
C LEU A 62 -10.74 -18.98 11.83
N GLY A 63 -10.23 -18.23 12.79
CA GLY A 63 -9.97 -18.70 14.14
C GLY A 63 -11.24 -18.91 14.98
N PRO A 64 -11.07 -19.20 16.27
CA PRO A 64 -12.16 -19.60 17.15
C PRO A 64 -13.08 -18.42 17.54
N ALA A 65 -12.72 -17.20 17.14
CA ALA A 65 -13.57 -16.04 17.31
C ALA A 65 -14.86 -16.10 16.45
N LYS A 66 -14.86 -16.86 15.34
CA LYS A 66 -16.02 -16.98 14.45
C LYS A 66 -16.21 -18.34 13.78
N LEU A 67 -15.17 -18.96 13.23
CA LEU A 67 -15.31 -20.15 12.38
C LEU A 67 -14.65 -21.42 12.95
N GLU A 68 -13.87 -21.30 14.03
CA GLU A 68 -13.32 -22.43 14.81
C GLU A 68 -12.49 -23.44 14.00
N LEU A 69 -11.87 -23.03 12.89
CA LEU A 69 -11.05 -23.92 12.06
C LEU A 69 -9.70 -24.26 12.71
N TYR A 70 -9.23 -23.42 13.63
CA TYR A 70 -8.01 -23.61 14.41
C TYR A 70 -8.09 -22.89 15.76
N ASN A 71 -7.11 -23.13 16.62
CA ASN A 71 -7.07 -22.61 18.00
C ASN A 71 -6.66 -21.12 18.09
N ASP A 72 -6.92 -20.50 19.26
CA ASP A 72 -6.63 -19.09 19.54
C ASP A 72 -5.15 -18.75 19.39
N GLY A 73 -4.26 -19.63 19.84
CA GLY A 73 -2.82 -19.41 19.79
C GLY A 73 -2.29 -19.31 18.36
N PHE A 74 -2.79 -20.16 17.47
CA PHE A 74 -2.47 -20.13 16.06
C PHE A 74 -3.03 -18.88 15.39
N ALA A 75 -4.28 -18.51 15.70
CA ALA A 75 -4.91 -17.30 15.18
C ALA A 75 -4.09 -16.06 15.51
N LEU A 76 -3.66 -15.93 16.78
CA LEU A 76 -2.86 -14.82 17.27
C LEU A 76 -1.48 -14.77 16.62
N LEU A 77 -0.78 -15.91 16.56
CA LEU A 77 0.55 -15.98 15.96
C LEU A 77 0.50 -15.65 14.45
N ALA A 78 -0.45 -16.24 13.73
CA ALA A 78 -0.64 -15.99 12.31
C ALA A 78 -0.99 -14.52 12.04
N SER A 79 -1.91 -13.93 12.80
CA SER A 79 -2.24 -12.51 12.65
C SER A 79 -1.04 -11.60 12.92
N ASN A 80 -0.24 -11.90 13.93
CA ASN A 80 0.93 -11.08 14.28
C ASN A 80 2.00 -11.09 13.18
N ILE A 81 2.29 -12.27 12.61
CA ILE A 81 3.21 -12.38 11.47
C ILE A 81 2.67 -11.55 10.30
N LEU A 82 1.38 -11.67 10.00
CA LEU A 82 0.75 -10.93 8.91
C LEU A 82 0.73 -9.42 9.17
N PHE A 83 0.52 -8.96 10.40
CA PHE A 83 0.61 -7.53 10.76
C PHE A 83 2.00 -6.97 10.51
N VAL A 84 3.05 -7.67 10.96
CA VAL A 84 4.44 -7.25 10.72
C VAL A 84 4.75 -7.21 9.22
N MET A 85 4.35 -8.25 8.48
CA MET A 85 4.51 -8.28 7.02
C MET A 85 3.83 -7.10 6.35
N MET A 86 2.58 -6.80 6.71
CA MET A 86 1.85 -5.66 6.14
C MET A 86 2.50 -4.32 6.49
N GLY A 87 3.01 -4.16 7.72
CA GLY A 87 3.77 -2.98 8.14
C GLY A 87 5.02 -2.77 7.28
N ILE A 88 5.79 -3.83 7.04
CA ILE A 88 7.00 -3.79 6.19
C ILE A 88 6.63 -3.49 4.73
N ILE A 89 5.62 -4.16 4.17
CA ILE A 89 5.23 -3.99 2.76
C ILE A 89 4.75 -2.56 2.51
N THR A 90 3.80 -2.07 3.31
CA THR A 90 3.26 -0.71 3.16
C THR A 90 4.33 0.36 3.38
N GLY A 91 5.24 0.16 4.34
CA GLY A 91 6.39 1.03 4.57
C GLY A 91 7.39 1.00 3.41
N GLY A 92 7.65 -0.17 2.82
CA GLY A 92 8.51 -0.34 1.66
C GLY A 92 7.97 0.35 0.41
N VAL A 93 6.66 0.24 0.15
CA VAL A 93 6.01 0.96 -0.96
C VAL A 93 6.08 2.47 -0.73
N ALA A 94 5.84 2.94 0.49
CA ALA A 94 5.97 4.36 0.82
C ALA A 94 7.41 4.87 0.63
N ALA A 95 8.42 4.11 1.07
CA ALA A 95 9.83 4.47 0.88
C ALA A 95 10.21 4.51 -0.61
N SER A 96 9.69 3.59 -1.43
CA SER A 96 9.87 3.59 -2.88
C SER A 96 9.26 4.84 -3.52
N ALA A 97 8.02 5.20 -3.17
CA ALA A 97 7.35 6.41 -3.65
C ALA A 97 8.10 7.68 -3.22
N TRP A 98 8.61 7.73 -2.00
CA TRP A 98 9.41 8.84 -1.50
C TRP A 98 10.72 9.00 -2.26
N SER A 99 11.39 7.90 -2.60
CA SER A 99 12.62 7.89 -3.40
C SER A 99 12.38 8.50 -4.79
N VAL A 100 11.28 8.13 -5.45
CA VAL A 100 10.88 8.69 -6.75
C VAL A 100 10.69 10.20 -6.65
N ARG A 101 10.03 10.68 -5.59
CA ARG A 101 9.85 12.11 -5.35
C ARG A 101 11.17 12.85 -5.16
N ARG A 102 12.08 12.30 -4.35
CA ARG A 102 13.38 12.90 -4.06
C ARG A 102 14.19 13.03 -5.35
N ARG A 103 14.26 11.97 -6.15
CA ARG A 103 14.95 11.99 -7.46
C ARG A 103 14.36 13.04 -8.39
N HIS A 104 13.03 13.18 -8.41
CA HIS A 104 12.37 14.18 -9.25
C HIS A 104 12.80 15.62 -8.91
N HIS A 105 12.93 15.96 -7.62
CA HIS A 105 13.42 17.27 -7.19
C HIS A 105 14.93 17.46 -7.39
N GLU A 106 15.74 16.43 -7.15
CA GLU A 106 17.21 16.51 -7.29
C GLU A 106 17.66 16.59 -8.75
N GLU A 107 16.92 15.97 -9.67
CA GLU A 107 17.25 15.90 -11.09
C GLU A 107 16.56 16.98 -11.93
N GLU A 108 15.73 17.85 -11.33
CA GLU A 108 14.92 18.84 -12.04
C GLU A 108 15.78 19.79 -12.90
N ASP A 109 16.91 20.25 -12.36
CA ASP A 109 17.82 21.17 -13.06
C ASP A 109 18.67 20.46 -14.12
N SER A 110 19.01 19.18 -13.91
CA SER A 110 19.73 18.36 -14.89
C SER A 110 18.85 17.97 -16.08
N ARG A 111 17.54 17.77 -15.84
CA ARG A 111 16.53 17.43 -16.86
C ARG A 111 16.14 18.60 -17.77
N LYS A 112 16.33 19.84 -17.31
CA LYS A 112 16.19 21.02 -18.18
C LYS A 112 17.32 21.11 -19.22
N LEU A 113 18.44 20.44 -18.99
CA LEU A 113 19.64 20.47 -19.83
C LEU A 113 19.74 19.28 -20.79
N ILE A 114 19.15 18.14 -20.42
CA ILE A 114 19.12 16.91 -21.20
C ILE A 114 17.64 16.62 -21.38
N ASP A 115 17.13 16.67 -22.61
CA ASP A 115 15.72 16.54 -23.03
C ASP A 115 15.14 15.14 -22.67
N GLN A 116 15.23 14.77 -21.40
CA GLN A 116 15.06 13.43 -20.86
C GLN A 116 13.68 13.35 -20.24
N GLN A 117 12.79 12.80 -21.07
CA GLN A 117 11.36 12.69 -20.84
C GLN A 117 11.06 11.42 -20.05
N ASP A 118 11.06 11.49 -18.72
CA ASP A 118 10.71 10.35 -17.85
C ASP A 118 10.06 10.88 -16.57
N VAL A 119 8.95 10.40 -16.00
CA VAL A 119 8.05 9.26 -16.30
C VAL A 119 6.62 9.58 -15.83
N LEU A 120 6.44 10.60 -14.98
CA LEU A 120 5.20 10.96 -14.30
C LEU A 120 4.87 12.43 -14.58
N PRO A 121 3.65 12.76 -15.04
CA PRO A 121 3.24 14.14 -15.29
C PRO A 121 3.09 14.93 -13.97
N ASN A 122 3.23 16.25 -14.04
CA ASN A 122 3.22 17.14 -12.86
C ASN A 122 1.98 16.93 -11.96
N HIS A 123 0.80 16.75 -12.56
CA HIS A 123 -0.44 16.51 -11.79
C HIS A 123 -0.39 15.21 -10.97
N ALA A 124 0.27 14.16 -11.48
CA ALA A 124 0.44 12.90 -10.77
C ALA A 124 1.47 13.05 -9.63
N MET A 125 2.48 13.90 -9.83
CA MET A 125 3.50 14.21 -8.82
C MET A 125 2.92 14.96 -7.61
N GLU A 126 1.96 15.85 -7.82
CA GLU A 126 1.22 16.52 -6.74
C GLU A 126 0.52 15.51 -5.82
N HIS A 127 0.03 14.40 -6.39
CA HIS A 127 -0.65 13.36 -5.63
C HIS A 127 0.30 12.37 -4.93
N LEU A 128 1.58 12.33 -5.32
CA LEU A 128 2.56 11.41 -4.75
C LEU A 128 2.81 11.66 -3.26
N LEU A 129 2.82 12.93 -2.81
CA LEU A 129 3.08 13.26 -1.40
C LEU A 129 2.00 12.68 -0.47
N TRP A 130 0.73 12.93 -0.76
CA TRP A 130 -0.35 12.54 0.16
C TRP A 130 -0.62 11.04 0.12
N THR A 131 -0.52 10.41 -1.06
CA THR A 131 -0.64 8.95 -1.20
C THR A 131 0.48 8.22 -0.47
N THR A 132 1.71 8.74 -0.51
CA THR A 132 2.83 8.23 0.28
C THR A 132 2.57 8.36 1.78
N ILE A 133 2.09 9.52 2.24
CA ILE A 133 1.74 9.74 3.66
C ILE A 133 0.66 8.76 4.12
N MET A 134 -0.38 8.52 3.30
CA MET A 134 -1.42 7.53 3.64
C MET A 134 -0.85 6.12 3.83
N LEU A 135 0.10 5.71 2.98
CA LEU A 135 0.78 4.41 3.13
C LEU A 135 1.67 4.35 4.38
N ILE A 136 2.33 5.44 4.75
CA ILE A 136 3.08 5.54 6.02
C ILE A 136 2.13 5.37 7.21
N ILE A 137 0.97 6.02 7.19
CA ILE A 137 -0.05 5.87 8.24
C ILE A 137 -0.53 4.41 8.30
N CYS A 138 -0.77 3.77 7.15
CA CYS A 138 -1.13 2.34 7.11
C CYS A 138 -0.04 1.47 7.74
N SER A 139 1.23 1.71 7.42
CA SER A 139 2.38 0.99 7.97
C SER A 139 2.45 1.11 9.49
N ILE A 140 2.35 2.34 10.00
CA ILE A 140 2.32 2.61 11.44
C ILE A 140 1.13 1.90 12.10
N PHE A 141 -0.03 1.92 11.46
CA PHE A 141 -1.23 1.28 11.99
C PHE A 141 -1.09 -0.26 12.04
N TRP A 142 -0.45 -0.89 11.05
CA TRP A 142 -0.13 -2.31 11.09
C TRP A 142 0.82 -2.67 12.23
N PHE A 143 1.87 -1.88 12.45
CA PHE A 143 2.76 -2.08 13.59
C PHE A 143 2.06 -1.83 14.93
N TYR A 144 1.14 -0.88 14.99
CA TYR A 144 0.31 -0.66 16.18
C TYR A 144 -0.56 -1.89 16.50
N LEU A 145 -1.15 -2.55 15.49
CA LEU A 145 -1.91 -3.79 15.70
C LEU A 145 -1.04 -4.95 16.18
N PHE A 146 0.23 -4.99 15.76
CA PHE A 146 1.18 -5.99 16.23
C PHE A 146 1.62 -5.76 17.69
N LEU A 147 1.79 -4.50 18.10
CA LEU A 147 2.26 -4.13 19.44
C LEU A 147 1.15 -4.15 20.52
N ARG A 148 -0.10 -4.35 20.10
CA ARG A 148 -1.28 -4.36 20.98
C ARG A 148 -1.62 -5.76 21.46
#